data_AF-A0A7V1ZIL7-F1
#
_entry.id   AF-A0A7V1ZIL7-F1
#
_cell.length_a   1.000
_cell.length_b   1.000
_cell.length_c   1.000
_cell.angle_alpha   90.00
_cell.angle_beta   90.00
_cell.angle_gamma   90.00
#
_symmetry.space_group_name_H-M   'P 1'
#
loop_
_entity.id
_entity.type
_entity.pdbx_description
1 polymer ?
#
loop_
_entity_poly.entity_id
_entity_poly.type
_entity_poly.pdbx_seq_one_letter_code
_entity_poly.pdbx_strand_id
1 'polypeptide(L)'
;MILRPRYRIEELDQYLAKRDYGAALSAIAEELKKHPENFNLLLRQAEILGMAGDRGHAIEVYRNLARHFAKQGRYSMAIAVTNKILRLDPSQTEAAEELQALLAAQKEEEEKAKSRLLQAARTPTPPPRGTVFPGPAP
;
A
#
# COMPACT_ATOMS: atom_id res chain seq x y z
N MET A 1 10.26 -14.65 -35.18
CA MET A 1 10.31 -15.40 -33.91
C MET A 1 11.17 -14.62 -32.92
N ILE A 2 10.57 -13.90 -31.99
CA ILE A 2 11.31 -13.25 -30.91
C ILE A 2 11.29 -14.26 -29.75
N LEU A 3 12.41 -14.95 -29.52
CA LEU A 3 12.60 -15.73 -28.30
C LEU A 3 12.56 -14.73 -27.15
N ARG A 4 11.39 -14.55 -26.52
CA ARG A 4 11.33 -13.96 -25.20
C ARG A 4 12.01 -14.95 -24.27
N PRO A 5 13.15 -14.61 -23.67
CA PRO A 5 13.71 -15.45 -22.63
C PRO A 5 12.61 -15.62 -21.59
N ARG A 6 12.32 -16.86 -21.23
CA ARG A 6 11.24 -17.19 -20.30
C ARG A 6 11.72 -16.85 -18.89
N TYR A 7 11.89 -15.56 -18.62
CA TYR A 7 12.36 -15.05 -17.35
C TYR A 7 11.33 -15.43 -16.30
N ARG A 8 11.74 -16.29 -15.37
CA ARG A 8 10.84 -16.87 -14.40
C ARG A 8 10.89 -16.03 -13.14
N ILE A 9 9.73 -15.56 -12.67
CA ILE A 9 9.62 -14.83 -11.40
C ILE A 9 10.14 -15.68 -10.22
N GLU A 10 10.08 -17.00 -10.35
CA GLU A 10 10.65 -17.97 -9.41
C GLU A 10 12.17 -17.82 -9.24
N GLU A 11 12.89 -17.38 -10.28
CA GLU A 11 14.34 -17.15 -10.25
C GLU A 11 14.71 -15.71 -9.83
N LEU A 12 13.75 -14.91 -9.39
CA LEU A 12 13.99 -13.50 -9.04
C LEU A 12 15.12 -13.34 -8.03
N ASP A 13 15.12 -14.15 -6.97
CA ASP A 13 16.17 -14.12 -5.95
C ASP A 13 17.56 -14.45 -6.51
N GLN A 14 17.62 -15.36 -7.49
CA GLN A 14 18.85 -15.71 -8.18
C GLN A 14 19.36 -14.54 -9.04
N TYR A 15 18.47 -13.83 -9.75
CA TYR A 15 18.84 -12.65 -10.51
C TYR A 15 19.36 -11.54 -9.59
N LEU A 16 18.74 -11.33 -8.43
CA LEU A 16 19.20 -10.36 -7.44
C LEU A 16 20.55 -10.75 -6.83
N ALA A 17 20.76 -12.03 -6.52
CA ALA A 17 22.05 -12.53 -6.04
C ALA A 17 23.17 -12.30 -7.06
N LYS A 18 22.85 -12.41 -8.37
CA LYS A 18 23.77 -12.13 -9.47
C LYS A 18 23.90 -10.65 -9.82
N ARG A 19 23.16 -9.75 -9.13
CA ARG A 19 22.99 -8.32 -9.47
C ARG A 19 22.49 -8.09 -10.91
N ASP A 20 21.82 -9.08 -11.49
CA ASP A 20 21.22 -9.00 -12.81
C ASP A 20 19.82 -8.39 -12.72
N TYR A 21 19.78 -7.08 -12.51
CA TYR A 21 18.52 -6.35 -12.37
C TYR A 21 17.72 -6.31 -13.69
N GLY A 22 18.37 -6.42 -14.85
CA GLY A 22 17.72 -6.43 -16.16
C GLY A 22 16.86 -7.67 -16.39
N ALA A 23 17.40 -8.86 -16.05
CA ALA A 23 16.66 -10.11 -16.08
C ALA A 23 15.50 -10.10 -15.05
N ALA A 24 15.79 -9.60 -13.84
CA ALA A 24 14.79 -9.48 -12.77
C ALA A 24 13.59 -8.61 -13.16
N LEU A 25 13.84 -7.43 -13.75
CA LEU A 25 12.80 -6.53 -14.24
C LEU A 25 12.02 -7.14 -15.40
N SER A 26 12.69 -7.86 -16.29
CA SER A 26 12.02 -8.57 -17.40
C SER A 26 11.08 -9.66 -16.90
N ALA A 27 11.49 -10.43 -15.89
CA ALA A 27 10.66 -11.45 -15.23
C ALA A 27 9.39 -10.81 -14.63
N ILE A 28 9.56 -9.71 -13.89
CA ILE A 28 8.44 -8.99 -13.28
C ILE A 28 7.52 -8.39 -14.34
N ALA A 29 8.06 -7.81 -15.41
CA ALA A 29 7.28 -7.23 -16.48
C ALA A 29 6.42 -8.25 -17.22
N GLU A 30 6.92 -9.48 -17.45
CA GLU A 30 6.12 -10.56 -18.02
C GLU A 30 4.94 -10.96 -17.13
N GLU A 31 5.12 -10.92 -15.81
CA GLU A 31 4.05 -11.28 -14.86
C GLU A 31 3.05 -10.11 -14.66
N LEU A 32 3.53 -8.86 -14.65
CA LEU A 32 2.67 -7.67 -14.67
C LEU A 32 1.85 -7.57 -15.97
N LYS A 33 2.32 -8.11 -17.10
CA LYS A 33 1.48 -8.18 -18.31
C LYS A 33 0.24 -9.05 -18.12
N LYS A 34 0.33 -10.09 -17.29
CA LYS A 34 -0.81 -10.95 -16.96
C LYS A 34 -1.65 -10.35 -15.83
N HIS A 35 -0.98 -9.73 -14.86
CA HIS A 35 -1.58 -9.16 -13.66
C HIS A 35 -1.06 -7.74 -13.43
N PRO A 36 -1.56 -6.75 -14.17
CA PRO A 36 -1.04 -5.36 -14.12
C PRO A 36 -1.27 -4.69 -12.77
N GLU A 37 -2.25 -5.15 -12.00
CA GLU A 37 -2.60 -4.63 -10.67
C GLU A 37 -1.95 -5.43 -9.53
N ASN A 38 -0.92 -6.23 -9.81
CA ASN A 38 -0.19 -6.93 -8.76
C ASN A 38 0.76 -5.97 -8.03
N PHE A 39 0.24 -5.31 -7.00
CA PHE A 39 0.98 -4.33 -6.20
C PHE A 39 2.24 -4.90 -5.53
N ASN A 40 2.25 -6.19 -5.18
CA ASN A 40 3.46 -6.85 -4.65
C ASN A 40 4.59 -6.88 -5.69
N LEU A 41 4.26 -7.18 -6.95
CA LEU A 41 5.23 -7.19 -8.03
C LEU A 41 5.68 -5.77 -8.40
N LEU A 42 4.78 -4.79 -8.42
CA LEU A 42 5.14 -3.38 -8.60
C LEU A 42 6.10 -2.90 -7.50
N LEU A 43 5.85 -3.29 -6.25
CA LEU A 43 6.73 -2.92 -5.12
C LEU A 43 8.13 -3.50 -5.33
N ARG A 44 8.20 -4.78 -5.70
CA ARG A 44 9.46 -5.46 -5.98
C ARG A 44 10.18 -4.84 -7.17
N GLN A 45 9.45 -4.46 -8.22
CA GLN A 45 9.99 -3.76 -9.39
C GLN A 45 10.68 -2.45 -8.98
N ALA A 46 10.01 -1.63 -8.16
CA ALA A 46 10.54 -0.36 -7.71
C ALA A 46 11.77 -0.52 -6.79
N GLU A 47 11.79 -1.56 -5.94
CA GLU A 47 12.98 -1.89 -5.14
C GLU A 47 14.17 -2.26 -6.03
N ILE A 48 13.94 -3.06 -7.06
CA ILE A 48 14.97 -3.51 -8.00
C ILE A 48 15.49 -2.35 -8.84
N LEU A 49 14.61 -1.47 -9.32
CA LEU A 49 15.00 -0.24 -10.02
C LEU A 49 15.88 0.66 -9.13
N GLY A 50 15.52 0.79 -7.85
CA GLY A 50 16.34 1.51 -6.87
C GLY A 50 17.72 0.90 -6.68
N MET A 51 17.82 -0.43 -6.62
CA MET A 51 19.10 -1.16 -6.54
C MET A 51 19.91 -1.09 -7.85
N ALA A 52 19.24 -1.03 -8.99
CA ALA A 52 19.85 -0.85 -10.30
C ALA A 52 20.40 0.58 -10.53
N GLY A 53 20.05 1.53 -9.65
CA GLY A 53 20.39 2.94 -9.78
C GLY A 53 19.40 3.74 -10.63
N ASP A 54 18.35 3.09 -11.14
CA ASP A 54 17.33 3.67 -12.00
C ASP A 54 16.23 4.36 -11.17
N ARG A 55 16.64 5.43 -10.47
CA ARG A 55 15.79 6.13 -9.51
C ARG A 55 14.55 6.74 -10.17
N GLY A 56 14.68 7.25 -11.40
CA GLY A 56 13.55 7.85 -12.12
C GLY A 56 12.37 6.90 -12.27
N HIS A 57 12.60 5.72 -12.86
CA HIS A 57 11.56 4.70 -13.01
C HIS A 57 11.08 4.17 -11.65
N ALA A 58 11.98 3.99 -10.67
CA ALA A 58 11.59 3.57 -9.33
C ALA A 58 10.56 4.54 -8.71
N ILE A 59 10.80 5.85 -8.86
CA ILE A 59 9.92 6.90 -8.34
C ILE A 59 8.55 6.84 -9.00
N GLU A 60 8.47 6.67 -10.32
CA GLU A 60 7.18 6.57 -11.01
C GLU A 60 6.35 5.37 -10.52
N VAL A 61 6.98 4.20 -10.38
CA VAL A 61 6.31 2.98 -9.90
C VAL A 61 5.86 3.15 -8.44
N TYR A 62 6.71 3.69 -7.58
CA TYR A 62 6.33 4.00 -6.20
C TYR A 62 5.22 5.03 -6.10
N ARG A 63 5.22 6.06 -6.95
CA ARG A 63 4.18 7.10 -6.97
C ARG A 63 2.83 6.50 -7.32
N ASN A 64 2.80 5.61 -8.31
CA ASN A 64 1.56 4.92 -8.66
C ASN A 64 1.05 4.06 -7.49
N LEU A 65 1.94 3.27 -6.87
CA LEU A 65 1.61 2.47 -5.67
C LEU A 65 1.06 3.32 -4.53
N ALA A 66 1.71 4.44 -4.21
CA ALA A 66 1.27 5.34 -3.14
C ALA A 66 -0.15 5.86 -3.40
N ARG A 67 -0.45 6.30 -4.63
CA ARG A 67 -1.79 6.75 -5.02
C ARG A 67 -2.83 5.64 -4.91
N HIS A 68 -2.48 4.42 -5.31
CA HIS A 68 -3.38 3.27 -5.16
C HIS A 68 -3.66 2.93 -3.69
N PHE A 69 -2.64 2.89 -2.84
CA PHE A 69 -2.83 2.66 -1.41
C PHE A 69 -3.64 3.78 -0.75
N ALA A 70 -3.42 5.03 -1.13
CA ALA A 70 -4.20 6.18 -0.68
C ALA A 70 -5.69 6.02 -1.04
N LYS A 71 -5.99 5.64 -2.30
CA LYS A 71 -7.36 5.37 -2.74
C LYS A 71 -8.03 4.22 -2.01
N GLN A 72 -7.26 3.25 -1.50
CA GLN A 72 -7.78 2.16 -0.68
C GLN A 72 -7.92 2.52 0.81
N GLY A 73 -7.64 3.77 1.22
CA GLY A 73 -7.63 4.17 2.62
C GLY A 73 -6.44 3.61 3.41
N ARG A 74 -5.47 2.99 2.74
CA ARG A 74 -4.27 2.40 3.35
C ARG A 74 -3.16 3.46 3.42
N TYR A 75 -3.42 4.58 4.09
CA TYR A 75 -2.50 5.72 4.14
C TYR A 75 -1.14 5.35 4.71
N SER A 76 -1.06 4.45 5.69
CA SER A 76 0.21 4.02 6.29
C SER A 76 1.19 3.44 5.26
N MET A 77 0.68 2.64 4.31
CA MET A 77 1.51 2.08 3.23
C MET A 77 1.85 3.14 2.18
N ALA A 78 0.90 4.01 1.84
CA ALA A 78 1.16 5.12 0.92
C ALA A 78 2.28 6.02 1.44
N ILE A 79 2.25 6.36 2.73
CA ILE A 79 3.26 7.17 3.41
C ILE A 79 4.63 6.49 3.38
N ALA A 80 4.70 5.19 3.69
CA ALA A 80 5.96 4.45 3.66
C ALA A 80 6.60 4.44 2.26
N VAL A 81 5.78 4.25 1.22
CA VAL A 81 6.21 4.26 -0.18
C VAL A 81 6.66 5.65 -0.61
N THR A 82 5.88 6.70 -0.32
CA THR A 82 6.25 8.08 -0.63
C THR A 82 7.50 8.53 0.12
N ASN A 83 7.73 8.04 1.34
CA ASN A 83 8.97 8.29 2.06
C ASN A 83 10.17 7.68 1.33
N LYS A 84 10.05 6.45 0.81
CA LYS A 84 11.11 5.84 -0.02
C LYS A 84 11.42 6.69 -1.25
N ILE A 85 10.43 7.29 -1.91
CA ILE A 85 10.64 8.23 -3.03
C ILE A 85 11.54 9.38 -2.60
N LEU A 86 11.22 10.06 -1.49
CA LEU A 86 12.01 11.19 -0.98
C LEU A 86 13.41 10.80 -0.53
N ARG A 87 13.62 9.54 -0.11
CA ARG A 87 14.96 9.03 0.20
C ARG A 87 15.79 8.77 -1.05
N LEU A 88 15.16 8.41 -2.16
CA LEU A 88 15.82 8.22 -3.45
C LEU A 88 16.11 9.57 -4.11
N ASP A 89 15.13 10.47 -4.06
CA ASP A 89 15.22 11.82 -4.61
C ASP A 89 14.52 12.84 -3.67
N PRO A 90 15.29 13.56 -2.84
CA PRO A 90 14.73 14.57 -1.94
C PRO A 90 14.32 15.87 -2.65
N SER A 91 14.65 16.02 -3.95
CA SER A 91 14.28 17.19 -4.75
C SER A 91 12.85 17.09 -5.29
N GLN A 92 12.19 15.93 -5.11
CA GLN A 92 10.80 15.71 -5.50
C GLN A 92 9.82 16.42 -4.56
N THR A 93 9.62 17.72 -4.77
CA THR A 93 8.65 18.54 -4.03
C THR A 93 7.24 17.95 -4.09
N GLU A 94 6.82 17.44 -5.26
CA GLU A 94 5.52 16.78 -5.41
C GLU A 94 5.34 15.59 -4.46
N ALA A 95 6.40 14.80 -4.22
CA ALA A 95 6.34 13.67 -3.30
C ALA A 95 6.25 14.13 -1.84
N ALA A 96 6.88 15.26 -1.48
CA ALA A 96 6.76 15.85 -0.15
C ALA A 96 5.34 16.36 0.10
N GLU A 97 4.73 17.03 -0.88
CA GLU A 97 3.35 17.48 -0.80
C GLU A 97 2.36 16.32 -0.70
N GLU A 98 2.51 15.28 -1.55
CA GLU A 98 1.68 14.07 -1.44
C GLU A 98 1.86 13.40 -0.06
N LEU A 99 3.07 13.34 0.48
CA LEU A 99 3.32 12.79 1.83
C LEU A 99 2.54 13.57 2.90
N GLN A 100 2.60 14.90 2.87
CA GLN A 100 1.88 15.75 3.83
C GLN A 100 0.37 15.56 3.73
N ALA A 101 -0.17 15.51 2.51
CA ALA A 101 -1.59 15.25 2.27
C ALA A 101 -2.02 13.88 2.83
N LEU A 102 -1.21 12.84 2.61
CA LEU A 102 -1.48 11.49 3.12
C LEU A 102 -1.44 11.42 4.65
N LEU A 103 -0.50 12.11 5.30
CA LEU A 103 -0.43 12.18 6.77
C LEU A 103 -1.66 12.88 7.35
N ALA A 104 -2.11 13.96 6.72
CA ALA A 104 -3.30 14.68 7.16
C ALA A 104 -4.54 13.79 7.04
N ALA A 105 -4.71 13.11 5.91
CA ALA A 105 -5.81 12.17 5.70
C ALA A 105 -5.78 11.01 6.72
N GLN A 106 -4.61 10.42 6.99
CA GLN A 106 -4.48 9.37 8.00
C GLN A 106 -4.90 9.85 9.39
N LYS A 107 -4.42 11.02 9.82
CA LYS A 107 -4.75 11.59 11.14
C LYS A 107 -6.24 11.85 11.26
N GLU A 108 -6.86 12.41 10.23
CA GLU A 108 -8.29 12.71 10.24
C GLU A 108 -9.14 11.43 10.36
N GLU A 109 -8.72 10.35 9.70
CA GLU A 109 -9.39 9.06 9.77
C GLU A 109 -9.18 8.37 11.13
N GLU A 110 -7.97 8.45 11.71
CA GLU A 110 -7.70 7.99 13.08
C GLU A 110 -8.49 8.78 14.13
N GLU A 111 -8.59 10.10 14.00
CA GLU A 111 -9.39 10.94 14.89
C GLU A 111 -10.88 10.61 14.79
N LYS A 112 -11.41 10.43 13.57
CA LYS A 112 -12.80 9.97 13.35
C LYS A 112 -13.03 8.56 13.91
N ALA A 113 -12.10 7.63 13.70
CA ALA A 113 -12.19 6.29 14.24
C ALA A 113 -12.16 6.29 15.77
N LYS A 114 -11.26 7.07 16.37
CA LYS A 114 -11.11 7.21 17.83
C LYS A 114 -12.33 7.87 18.46
N SER A 115 -12.87 8.91 17.84
CA SER A 115 -14.10 9.57 18.32
C SER A 115 -15.32 8.66 18.19
N ARG A 116 -15.42 7.84 17.13
CA ARG A 116 -16.47 6.82 16.99
C ARG A 116 -16.37 5.71 18.03
N LEU A 117 -15.15 5.27 18.35
CA LEU A 117 -14.89 4.33 19.44
C LEU A 117 -15.27 4.92 20.80
N LEU A 118 -14.94 6.18 21.08
CA LEU A 118 -15.32 6.89 22.30
C LEU A 118 -16.85 7.05 22.42
N GLN A 119 -17.54 7.30 21.31
CA GLN A 119 -19.01 7.36 21.29
C GLN A 119 -19.65 5.97 21.47
N ALA A 120 -19.12 4.93 20.81
CA ALA A 120 -19.61 3.56 20.96
C ALA A 120 -19.38 2.99 22.37
N ALA A 121 -18.26 3.33 23.01
CA ALA A 121 -18.00 2.99 24.41
C ALA A 121 -18.92 3.74 25.40
N ARG A 122 -19.54 4.84 24.97
CA ARG A 122 -20.50 5.63 25.75
C ARG A 122 -21.95 5.22 25.57
N THR A 123 -22.29 4.39 24.58
CA THR A 123 -23.63 3.78 24.52
C THR A 123 -23.63 2.57 25.44
N PRO A 124 -24.27 2.62 26.63
CA PRO A 124 -24.54 1.40 27.35
C PRO A 124 -25.44 0.57 26.44
N THR A 125 -24.97 -0.62 26.02
CA THR A 125 -25.88 -1.68 25.59
C THR A 125 -26.97 -1.76 26.66
N PRO A 126 -28.24 -1.45 26.35
CA PRO A 126 -29.28 -1.64 27.34
C PRO A 126 -29.29 -3.14 27.67
N PRO A 127 -29.19 -3.54 28.95
CA PRO A 127 -29.38 -4.94 29.29
C PRO A 127 -30.76 -5.37 28.76
N PRO A 128 -30.92 -6.62 28.27
CA PRO A 128 -32.22 -7.10 27.82
C PRO A 128 -33.21 -6.86 28.94
N ARG A 129 -34.18 -5.97 28.70
CA ARG A 129 -35.23 -5.63 29.67
C ARG A 129 -35.89 -6.94 30.08
N GLY A 130 -35.72 -7.28 31.36
CA GLY A 130 -36.38 -8.42 31.97
C GLY A 130 -37.86 -8.40 31.60
N THR A 131 -38.33 -9.52 31.09
CA THR A 131 -39.73 -9.81 30.83
C THR A 131 -40.48 -9.75 32.16
N VAL A 132 -40.96 -8.56 32.51
CA VAL A 132 -41.99 -8.39 33.55
C VAL A 132 -43.28 -8.89 32.94
N PHE A 133 -43.69 -10.11 33.32
CA PHE A 133 -45.04 -10.61 33.06
C PHE A 133 -45.99 -9.90 34.01
N PRO A 134 -46.98 -9.12 33.52
CA PRO A 134 -48.08 -8.67 34.35
C PRO A 134 -49.13 -9.78 34.36
N GLY A 135 -49.16 -10.57 35.44
CA GLY A 135 -50.31 -11.43 35.72
C GLY A 135 -51.37 -10.60 36.47
N PRO A 136 -52.56 -10.37 35.90
CA PRO A 136 -53.60 -9.65 36.61
C PRO A 136 -54.28 -10.55 37.64
N ALA A 137 -54.48 -9.99 38.84
CA ALA A 137 -55.50 -10.39 39.82
C ALA A 137 -56.91 -10.33 39.18
N PRO A 138 -57.98 -10.92 39.74
CA PRO A 138 -58.15 -11.47 41.10
C PRO A 138 -58.30 -12.99 41.21
#